data_AF-A0A6D2HPY0-F1
#
_entry.id   AF-A0A6D2HPY0-F1
#
_cell.length_a   1.000
_cell.length_b   1.000
_cell.length_c   1.000
_cell.angle_alpha   90.00
_cell.angle_beta   90.00
_cell.angle_gamma   90.00
#
_symmetry.space_group_name_H-M   'P 1'
#
loop_
_entity.id
_entity.type
_entity.pdbx_description
1 polymer ?
#
loop_
_entity_poly.entity_id
_entity_poly.type
_entity_poly.pdbx_seq_one_letter_code
_entity_poly.pdbx_strand_id
1 'polypeptide(L)'
;MGQGQATTRGGRTADNPVEPQYVGERCQVDGVWKVTESQACLGWYNFHTDNNDKLMGTCNLQRGLLPLKTEVETLIWAMQCMLRHNKLTMKFETDCSNVVQMVSAPEDWLAFTLLLEEVNRCRRLFSSFSFVQIPRKENTKAKLYLLMCIM
;
A
#
# COMPACT_ATOMS: atom_id res chain seq x y z
N MET A 1 66.41 14.26 5.69
CA MET A 1 65.37 14.03 6.72
C MET A 1 64.21 14.99 6.45
N GLY A 2 62.96 14.48 6.41
CA GLY A 2 61.70 15.26 6.35
C GLY A 2 61.22 15.57 4.92
N GLN A 3 60.53 14.66 4.23
CA GLN A 3 59.09 14.28 4.29
C GLN A 3 58.13 15.30 3.63
N GLY A 4 57.37 14.78 2.66
CA GLY A 4 56.52 15.53 1.74
C GLY A 4 55.23 16.07 2.35
N GLN A 5 54.70 17.11 1.71
CA GLN A 5 53.40 17.67 2.04
C GLN A 5 52.30 16.96 1.25
N ALA A 6 51.37 16.41 2.02
CA ALA A 6 50.18 15.73 1.55
C ALA A 6 49.16 16.73 0.99
N THR A 7 48.69 16.43 -0.22
CA THR A 7 47.42 16.91 -0.77
C THR A 7 46.26 16.28 0.01
N THR A 8 45.46 17.07 0.71
CA THR A 8 44.13 16.66 1.18
C THR A 8 43.07 17.37 0.35
N ARG A 9 42.52 16.61 -0.61
CA ARG A 9 41.25 16.89 -1.28
C ARG A 9 40.17 17.04 -0.21
N GLY A 10 39.55 18.23 -0.15
CA GLY A 10 38.28 18.41 0.55
C GLY A 10 37.25 17.46 -0.01
N GLY A 11 36.79 16.53 0.82
CA GLY A 11 35.69 15.63 0.51
C GLY A 11 34.41 16.43 0.34
N ARG A 12 33.84 16.42 -0.86
CA ARG A 12 32.45 16.80 -1.08
C ARG A 12 31.59 15.73 -0.43
N THR A 13 30.93 16.08 0.68
CA THR A 13 29.74 15.36 1.13
C THR A 13 28.71 15.47 0.01
N ALA A 14 28.40 14.35 -0.62
CA ALA A 14 27.25 14.26 -1.50
C ALA A 14 26.02 14.46 -0.61
N ASP A 15 25.37 15.62 -0.71
CA ASP A 15 24.01 15.78 -0.23
C ASP A 15 23.17 14.73 -0.97
N ASN A 16 22.76 13.69 -0.25
CA ASN A 16 21.68 12.84 -0.72
C ASN A 16 20.45 13.76 -0.87
N PRO A 17 19.79 13.79 -2.04
CA PRO A 17 18.55 14.51 -2.18
C PRO A 17 17.56 13.95 -1.15
N VAL A 18 17.20 14.76 -0.15
CA VAL A 18 16.08 14.46 0.73
C VAL A 18 14.86 14.45 -0.17
N GLU A 19 14.34 13.25 -0.49
CA GLU A 19 13.08 13.17 -1.23
C GLU A 19 12.02 13.97 -0.46
N PRO A 20 11.28 14.86 -1.14
CA PRO A 20 10.28 15.67 -0.48
C PRO A 20 9.29 14.76 0.24
N GLN A 21 9.12 15.01 1.55
CA GLN A 21 8.18 14.28 2.38
C GLN A 21 6.78 14.47 1.80
N TYR A 22 6.21 13.43 1.20
CA TYR A 22 4.85 13.51 0.65
C TYR A 22 3.88 13.92 1.75
N VAL A 23 3.19 15.03 1.50
CA VAL A 23 2.10 15.56 2.31
C VAL A 23 0.77 15.16 1.67
N GLY A 24 -0.08 14.44 2.42
CA GLY A 24 -1.43 14.13 1.97
C GLY A 24 -2.00 12.85 2.57
N GLU A 25 -3.14 12.41 2.05
CA GLU A 25 -3.80 11.18 2.47
C GLU A 25 -3.06 9.95 1.96
N ARG A 26 -2.75 9.04 2.89
CA ARG A 26 -2.18 7.72 2.60
C ARG A 26 -3.10 6.64 3.13
N CYS A 27 -3.17 5.50 2.44
CA CYS A 27 -3.93 4.34 2.86
C CYS A 27 -3.10 3.08 2.65
N GLN A 28 -2.66 2.47 3.76
CA GLN A 28 -2.01 1.17 3.75
C GLN A 28 -3.07 0.07 3.66
N VAL A 29 -2.82 -0.93 2.82
CA VAL A 29 -3.71 -2.08 2.61
C VAL A 29 -2.92 -3.38 2.77
N ASP A 30 -3.53 -4.37 3.42
CA ASP A 30 -2.95 -5.71 3.61
C ASP A 30 -4.08 -6.74 3.80
N GLY A 31 -3.86 -7.98 3.35
CA GLY A 31 -4.80 -9.09 3.48
C GLY A 31 -4.19 -10.27 4.23
N VAL A 32 -4.97 -10.90 5.11
CA VAL A 32 -4.60 -12.20 5.69
C VAL A 32 -5.36 -13.32 5.01
N TRP A 33 -4.58 -14.27 4.51
CA TRP A 33 -5.05 -15.52 3.94
C TRP A 33 -4.26 -16.67 4.55
N LYS A 34 -4.95 -17.73 4.99
CA LYS A 34 -4.33 -18.96 5.49
C LYS A 34 -5.03 -20.18 4.94
N VAL A 35 -4.25 -21.17 4.48
CA VAL A 35 -4.77 -22.41 3.88
C VAL A 35 -5.61 -23.27 4.83
N THR A 36 -5.43 -23.09 6.14
CA THR A 36 -6.13 -23.84 7.19
C THR A 36 -7.44 -23.19 7.64
N GLU A 37 -7.69 -21.93 7.27
CA GLU A 37 -8.86 -21.16 7.73
C GLU A 37 -9.90 -21.04 6.62
N SER A 38 -11.19 -21.07 6.95
CA SER A 38 -12.29 -20.89 5.99
C SER A 38 -12.54 -19.43 5.63
N GLN A 39 -12.00 -18.50 6.43
CA GLN A 39 -12.13 -17.06 6.25
C GLN A 39 -10.78 -16.42 5.90
N ALA A 40 -10.85 -15.31 5.18
CA ALA A 40 -9.77 -14.35 5.01
C ALA A 40 -10.15 -13.06 5.72
N CYS A 41 -9.16 -12.26 6.11
CA CYS A 41 -9.39 -10.92 6.63
C CYS A 41 -8.75 -9.87 5.73
N LEU A 42 -9.47 -8.78 5.51
CA LEU A 42 -9.00 -7.60 4.82
C LEU A 42 -8.76 -6.51 5.86
N GLY A 43 -7.67 -5.75 5.69
CA GLY A 43 -7.31 -4.67 6.60
C GLY A 43 -6.79 -3.46 5.84
N TRP A 44 -7.23 -2.27 6.28
CA TRP A 44 -6.68 -1.03 5.76
C TRP A 44 -6.55 0.02 6.86
N TYR A 45 -5.59 0.93 6.65
CA TYR A 45 -5.31 2.02 7.55
C TYR A 45 -5.01 3.30 6.77
N ASN A 46 -5.92 4.26 6.85
CA ASN A 46 -5.78 5.58 6.27
C ASN A 46 -5.30 6.60 7.32
N PHE A 47 -4.38 7.46 6.90
CA PHE A 47 -3.90 8.58 7.70
C PHE A 47 -3.46 9.72 6.79
N HIS A 48 -3.69 10.94 7.26
CA HIS A 48 -3.04 12.12 6.68
C HIS A 48 -1.66 12.29 7.32
N THR A 49 -0.66 12.72 6.57
CA THR A 49 0.72 12.84 7.07
C THR A 49 0.94 14.01 8.03
N ASP A 50 0.14 15.07 7.88
CA ASP A 50 0.37 16.34 8.58
C ASP A 50 -0.62 16.61 9.71
N ASN A 51 -1.67 15.80 9.81
CA ASN A 51 -2.67 15.93 10.87
C ASN A 51 -2.88 14.56 11.54
N ASN A 52 -3.64 14.54 12.63
CA ASN A 52 -3.92 13.30 13.36
C ASN A 52 -5.18 12.56 12.88
N ASP A 53 -5.75 12.95 11.74
CA ASP A 53 -6.90 12.27 11.13
C ASP A 53 -6.52 10.88 10.64
N LYS A 54 -7.27 9.89 11.12
CA LYS A 54 -6.99 8.47 10.96
C LYS A 54 -8.31 7.73 10.81
N LEU A 55 -8.37 6.86 9.80
CA LEU A 55 -9.47 5.93 9.59
C LEU A 55 -8.90 4.54 9.40
N MET A 56 -9.66 3.53 9.79
CA MET A 56 -9.23 2.15 9.70
C MET A 56 -10.42 1.21 9.63
N GLY A 57 -10.21 0.06 9.01
CA GLY A 57 -11.24 -0.95 8.89
C GLY A 57 -10.64 -2.33 8.76
N THR A 58 -11.32 -3.29 9.37
CA THR A 58 -11.11 -4.72 9.18
C THR A 58 -12.42 -5.40 8.79
N CYS A 59 -12.36 -6.41 7.93
CA CYS A 59 -13.53 -7.24 7.62
C CYS A 59 -13.12 -8.67 7.31
N ASN A 60 -14.01 -9.61 7.66
CA ASN A 60 -13.85 -11.01 7.32
C ASN A 60 -14.69 -11.31 6.07
N LEU A 61 -14.15 -12.16 5.20
CA LEU A 61 -14.90 -12.75 4.10
C LEU A 61 -14.61 -14.24 3.99
N GLN A 62 -15.44 -14.93 3.23
CA GLN A 62 -15.12 -16.30 2.83
C GLN A 62 -13.83 -16.32 2.03
N ARG A 63 -12.90 -17.19 2.43
CA ARG A 63 -11.56 -17.24 1.85
C ARG A 63 -11.62 -17.65 0.38
N GLY A 64 -10.99 -16.85 -0.48
CA GLY A 64 -10.73 -17.22 -1.88
C GLY A 64 -9.69 -18.34 -2.03
N LEU A 65 -9.50 -18.82 -3.25
CA LEU A 65 -8.54 -19.88 -3.55
C LEU A 65 -7.08 -19.41 -3.51
N LEU A 66 -6.83 -18.13 -3.79
CA LEU A 66 -5.49 -17.58 -3.95
C LEU A 66 -5.27 -16.43 -2.95
N PRO A 67 -4.14 -16.38 -2.23
CA PRO A 67 -3.79 -15.25 -1.37
C PRO A 67 -3.84 -13.91 -2.11
N LEU A 68 -3.37 -13.92 -3.37
CA LEU A 68 -3.35 -12.73 -4.23
C LEU A 68 -4.75 -12.15 -4.48
N LYS A 69 -5.79 -12.98 -4.50
CA LYS A 69 -7.18 -12.53 -4.61
C LYS A 69 -7.57 -11.68 -3.40
N THR A 70 -7.20 -12.13 -2.20
CA THR A 70 -7.48 -11.41 -0.96
C THR A 70 -6.80 -10.04 -0.93
N GLU A 71 -5.55 -9.93 -1.40
CA GLU A 71 -4.87 -8.63 -1.48
C GLU A 71 -5.58 -7.64 -2.41
N VAL A 72 -6.08 -8.10 -3.57
CA VAL A 72 -6.85 -7.26 -4.50
C VAL A 72 -8.21 -6.89 -3.90
N GLU A 73 -8.89 -7.83 -3.22
CA GLU A 73 -10.14 -7.58 -2.52
C GLU A 73 -9.97 -6.56 -1.39
N THR A 74 -8.84 -6.61 -0.65
CA THR A 74 -8.49 -5.57 0.33
C THR A 74 -8.37 -4.20 -0.34
N LEU A 75 -7.66 -4.11 -1.46
CA LEU A 75 -7.50 -2.85 -2.19
C LEU A 75 -8.86 -2.28 -2.62
N ILE A 76 -9.72 -3.10 -3.23
CA ILE A 76 -11.07 -2.69 -3.66
C ILE A 76 -11.86 -2.16 -2.45
N TRP A 77 -11.85 -2.90 -1.35
CA TRP A 77 -12.59 -2.52 -0.16
C TRP A 77 -12.09 -1.21 0.46
N ALA A 78 -10.76 -1.04 0.55
CA ALA A 78 -10.16 0.21 1.00
C ALA A 78 -10.56 1.39 0.09
N MET A 79 -10.51 1.21 -1.23
CA MET A 79 -10.92 2.25 -2.19
C MET A 79 -12.39 2.63 -2.00
N GLN A 80 -13.29 1.67 -1.88
CA GLN A 80 -14.71 1.92 -1.63
C GLN A 80 -14.94 2.64 -0.29
N CYS A 81 -14.18 2.29 0.76
CA CYS A 81 -14.21 3.00 2.04
C CYS A 81 -13.77 4.46 1.88
N MET A 82 -12.64 4.72 1.21
CA MET A 82 -12.14 6.10 1.01
C MET A 82 -13.14 6.95 0.23
N LEU A 83 -13.77 6.39 -0.81
CA LEU A 83 -14.83 7.08 -1.57
C LEU A 83 -16.04 7.41 -0.69
N ARG A 84 -16.49 6.49 0.18
CA ARG A 84 -17.59 6.76 1.14
C ARG A 84 -17.25 7.86 2.14
N HIS A 85 -15.98 8.03 2.48
CA HIS A 85 -15.50 9.10 3.36
C HIS A 85 -15.10 10.38 2.61
N ASN A 86 -15.43 10.48 1.31
CA ASN A 86 -15.12 11.64 0.47
C ASN A 86 -13.60 11.97 0.40
N LYS A 87 -12.73 10.97 0.59
CA LYS A 87 -11.28 11.11 0.43
C LYS A 87 -10.91 10.79 -1.03
N LEU A 88 -10.83 11.83 -1.87
CA LEU A 88 -10.71 11.70 -3.33
C LEU A 88 -9.28 11.86 -3.88
N THR A 89 -8.33 12.28 -3.05
CA THR A 89 -6.91 12.42 -3.40
C THR A 89 -6.13 11.44 -2.54
N MET A 90 -5.77 10.28 -3.08
CA MET A 90 -5.27 9.17 -2.29
C MET A 90 -3.96 8.59 -2.80
N LYS A 91 -3.06 8.29 -1.87
CA LYS A 91 -1.93 7.38 -2.07
C LYS A 91 -2.18 6.06 -1.36
N PHE A 92 -2.43 5.01 -2.12
CA PHE A 92 -2.55 3.65 -1.60
C PHE A 92 -1.16 2.98 -1.56
N GLU A 93 -0.93 2.19 -0.52
CA GLU A 93 0.36 1.54 -0.26
C GLU A 93 0.14 0.07 0.10
N THR A 94 0.93 -0.83 -0.50
CA THR A 94 0.91 -2.29 -0.21
C THR A 94 2.34 -2.83 -0.14
N ASP A 95 2.57 -3.94 0.56
CA ASP A 95 3.83 -4.69 0.46
C ASP A 95 3.82 -5.78 -0.62
N CYS A 96 2.69 -5.99 -1.31
CA CYS A 96 2.54 -6.99 -2.36
C CYS A 96 2.85 -6.42 -3.76
N SER A 97 4.04 -6.70 -4.28
CA SER A 97 4.46 -6.28 -5.64
C SER A 97 3.53 -6.77 -6.74
N ASN A 98 3.01 -7.99 -6.61
CA ASN A 98 2.14 -8.59 -7.63
C ASN A 98 0.87 -7.77 -7.81
N VAL A 99 0.26 -7.26 -6.74
CA VAL A 99 -0.94 -6.42 -6.87
C VAL A 99 -0.62 -5.10 -7.55
N VAL A 100 0.55 -4.50 -7.28
CA VAL A 100 0.99 -3.29 -7.99
C VAL A 100 1.16 -3.56 -9.48
N GLN A 101 1.73 -4.70 -9.85
CA GLN A 101 1.84 -5.13 -11.26
C GLN A 101 0.47 -5.36 -11.89
N MET A 102 -0.45 -6.03 -11.19
CA MET A 102 -1.81 -6.27 -11.67
C MET A 102 -2.59 -4.98 -11.96
N VAL A 103 -2.42 -3.95 -11.12
CA VAL A 103 -3.06 -2.65 -11.33
C VAL A 103 -2.41 -1.86 -12.46
N SER A 104 -1.12 -2.09 -12.71
CA SER A 104 -0.35 -1.36 -13.73
C SER A 104 -0.47 -1.96 -15.13
N ALA A 105 -0.56 -3.29 -15.24
CA ALA A 105 -0.69 -4.05 -16.48
C ALA A 105 -1.77 -5.14 -16.33
N PRO A 106 -3.06 -4.75 -16.20
CA PRO A 106 -4.15 -5.69 -15.91
C PRO A 106 -4.36 -6.77 -16.99
N GLU A 107 -3.97 -6.50 -18.23
CA GLU A 107 -4.04 -7.40 -19.38
C GLU A 107 -3.23 -8.69 -19.20
N ASP A 108 -2.16 -8.65 -18.40
CA ASP A 108 -1.31 -9.82 -18.12
C ASP A 108 -1.94 -10.76 -17.07
N TRP A 109 -3.02 -10.33 -16.41
CA TRP A 109 -3.61 -11.00 -15.25
C TRP A 109 -5.07 -11.41 -15.50
N LEU A 110 -5.29 -12.13 -16.60
CA LEU A 110 -6.62 -12.53 -17.08
C LEU A 110 -7.48 -13.23 -16.01
N ALA A 111 -6.87 -14.01 -15.11
CA ALA A 111 -7.56 -14.69 -14.01
C ALA A 111 -8.22 -13.73 -12.99
N PHE A 112 -7.82 -12.45 -12.99
CA PHE A 112 -8.30 -11.42 -12.08
C PHE A 112 -9.07 -10.29 -12.78
N THR A 113 -9.41 -10.45 -14.06
CA THR A 113 -10.06 -9.42 -14.89
C THR A 113 -11.22 -8.72 -14.17
N LEU A 114 -12.16 -9.48 -13.62
CA LEU A 114 -13.34 -8.91 -12.92
C LEU A 114 -12.97 -8.06 -11.69
N LEU A 115 -11.93 -8.46 -10.95
CA LEU A 115 -11.46 -7.68 -9.80
C LEU A 115 -10.72 -6.41 -10.26
N LEU A 116 -9.94 -6.51 -11.33
CA LEU A 116 -9.20 -5.36 -11.87
C LEU A 116 -10.12 -4.36 -12.57
N GLU A 117 -11.22 -4.81 -13.16
CA GLU A 117 -12.30 -3.94 -13.63
C GLU A 117 -12.90 -3.13 -12.48
N GLU A 118 -13.11 -3.75 -11.32
CA GLU A 118 -13.65 -3.09 -10.13
C GLU A 118 -12.63 -2.10 -9.51
N VAL A 119 -11.35 -2.47 -9.46
CA VAL A 119 -10.27 -1.53 -9.10
C VAL A 119 -10.29 -0.33 -10.05
N ASN A 120 -10.37 -0.56 -11.36
CA ASN A 120 -10.42 0.50 -12.36
C ASN A 120 -11.69 1.36 -12.23
N ARG A 121 -12.83 0.76 -11.92
CA ARG A 121 -14.08 1.48 -11.66
C ARG A 121 -13.93 2.42 -10.47
N CYS A 122 -13.38 1.94 -9.36
CA CYS A 122 -13.11 2.76 -8.19
C CYS A 122 -12.07 3.84 -8.49
N ARG A 123 -10.98 3.50 -9.21
CA ARG A 123 -9.88 4.43 -9.57
C ARG A 123 -10.39 5.67 -10.29
N ARG A 124 -11.35 5.52 -11.22
CA ARG A 124 -11.93 6.64 -11.98
C ARG A 124 -12.74 7.62 -11.13
N LEU A 125 -13.10 7.26 -9.89
CA LEU A 125 -13.87 8.12 -8.98
C LEU A 125 -12.97 8.99 -8.10
N PHE A 126 -11.66 8.75 -8.08
CA PHE A 126 -10.70 9.59 -7.36
C PHE A 126 -10.24 10.76 -8.25
N SER A 127 -10.12 11.94 -7.67
CA SER A 127 -9.49 13.10 -8.32
C SER A 127 -7.99 12.89 -8.51
N SER A 128 -7.35 12.17 -7.59
CA SER A 128 -5.96 11.75 -7.69
C SER A 128 -5.79 10.38 -7.05
N PHE A 129 -5.10 9.49 -7.75
CA PHE A 129 -4.86 8.12 -7.34
C PHE A 129 -3.40 7.75 -7.62
N SER A 130 -2.69 7.30 -6.59
CA SER A 130 -1.42 6.60 -6.72
C SER A 130 -1.46 5.31 -5.93
N PHE A 131 -0.82 4.26 -6.45
CA PHE A 131 -0.72 2.98 -5.78
C PHE A 131 0.71 2.47 -5.92
N VAL A 132 1.38 2.29 -4.79
CA VAL A 132 2.82 1.99 -4.75
C VAL A 132 3.11 0.83 -3.83
N GLN A 133 4.22 0.15 -4.13
CA GLN A 133 4.78 -0.83 -3.22
C GLN A 133 5.59 -0.13 -2.12
N ILE A 134 5.46 -0.60 -0.90
CA ILE A 134 6.32 -0.27 0.24
C ILE A 134 6.97 -1.55 0.80
N PRO A 135 8.12 -1.48 1.49
CA PRO A 135 8.67 -2.64 2.18
C PRO A 135 7.70 -3.21 3.22
N ARG A 136 7.68 -4.54 3.37
CA ARG A 136 6.81 -5.22 4.36
C ARG A 136 6.95 -4.72 5.80
N LYS A 137 8.16 -4.29 6.18
CA LYS A 137 8.46 -3.68 7.49
C LYS A 137 7.82 -2.29 7.70
N GLU A 138 7.36 -1.66 6.63
CA GLU A 138 6.71 -0.33 6.63
C GLU A 138 5.19 -0.43 6.49
N ASN A 139 4.65 -1.56 6.03
CA ASN A 139 3.21 -1.87 6.00
C ASN A 139 2.66 -2.33 7.38
N THR A 140 3.22 -1.80 8.47
CA THR A 140 2.94 -2.30 9.83
C THR A 140 1.55 -1.92 10.32
N LYS A 141 0.99 -0.80 9.85
CA LYS A 141 -0.31 -0.33 10.36
C LYS A 141 -1.43 -1.23 9.87
N ALA A 142 -1.53 -1.47 8.56
CA ALA A 142 -2.52 -2.41 8.03
C ALA A 142 -2.37 -3.81 8.66
N LYS A 143 -1.12 -4.30 8.77
CA LYS A 143 -0.80 -5.59 9.39
C LYS A 143 -1.20 -5.70 10.86
N LEU A 144 -1.04 -4.63 11.65
CA LEU A 144 -1.42 -4.61 13.07
C LEU A 144 -2.91 -4.88 13.25
N TYR A 145 -3.75 -4.32 12.39
CA TYR A 145 -5.20 -4.44 12.51
C TYR A 145 -5.74 -5.77 12.01
N LEU A 146 -5.03 -6.42 11.07
CA LEU A 146 -5.35 -7.78 10.65
C LEU A 146 -5.26 -8.81 11.79
N LEU A 147 -4.46 -8.57 12.84
CA LEU A 147 -4.41 -9.43 14.03
C LEU A 147 -5.75 -9.46 14.79
N MET A 148 -6.59 -8.43 14.63
CA MET A 148 -7.89 -8.35 15.31
C MET A 148 -8.97 -9.22 14.65
N CYS A 149 -8.73 -9.75 13.44
CA CYS A 149 -9.68 -10.60 12.71
C CYS A 149 -9.56 -12.09 13.00
N ILE A 150 -8.46 -12.54 13.62
CA ILE A 150 -8.16 -13.97 13.87
C ILE A 150 -8.40 -14.33 15.35
N MET A 151 -9.19 -13.52 16.06
CA MET A 151 -9.68 -13.83 17.41
C MET A 151 -11.16 -14.18 17.35
#